data_AF-A0A0K2RBI9-F1
#
_entry.id   AF-A0A0K2RBI9-F1
#
_cell.length_a   1.000
_cell.length_b   1.000
_cell.length_c   1.000
_cell.angle_alpha   90.00
_cell.angle_beta   90.00
_cell.angle_gamma   90.00
#
_symmetry.space_group_name_H-M   'P 1'
#
loop_
_entity.id
_entity.type
_entity.pdbx_description
1 polymer ?
#
loop_
_entity_poly.entity_id
_entity_poly.type
_entity_poly.pdbx_seq_one_letter_code
_entity_poly.pdbx_strand_id
1 'polypeptide(L)'
;MTVADGTGIASRGQEIAAALVGGGFTKAAHFLAAAVPKTVVYYGAGYADVAPDVANLLGIPASQVEPSNGIVGVQVYIGSDFDSGTKYGVASVPADVVKQTAGDVKCQAVNPALVAR
;
A
#
# COMPACT_ATOMS: atom_id res chain seq x y z
N MET A 1 10.14 1.79 8.06
CA MET A 1 9.39 2.64 7.10
C MET A 1 7.96 2.79 7.58
N THR A 2 7.31 3.85 7.14
CA THR A 2 5.97 4.19 7.61
C THR A 2 5.07 4.61 6.45
N VAL A 3 3.78 4.33 6.55
CA VAL A 3 2.75 4.70 5.58
C VAL A 3 1.80 5.69 6.24
N ALA A 4 1.71 6.90 5.70
CA ALA A 4 0.78 7.93 6.12
C ALA A 4 -0.42 7.91 5.16
N ASP A 5 -1.60 7.61 5.68
CA ASP A 5 -2.82 7.48 4.88
C ASP A 5 -3.59 8.80 4.84
N GLY A 6 -3.41 9.56 3.77
CA GLY A 6 -4.15 10.77 3.46
C GLY A 6 -5.26 10.55 2.42
N THR A 7 -5.70 9.31 2.19
CA THR A 7 -6.77 9.01 1.22
C THR A 7 -8.16 9.24 1.80
N GLY A 8 -8.28 9.16 3.13
CA GLY A 8 -9.57 9.11 3.83
C GLY A 8 -10.22 7.72 3.85
N ILE A 9 -9.58 6.71 3.26
CA ILE A 9 -10.04 5.31 3.25
C ILE A 9 -9.29 4.54 4.34
N ALA A 10 -9.97 4.19 5.44
CA ALA A 10 -9.32 3.68 6.65
C ALA A 10 -8.44 2.42 6.46
N SER A 11 -8.72 1.57 5.46
CA SER A 11 -7.95 0.36 5.19
C SER A 11 -6.70 0.59 4.34
N ARG A 12 -6.56 1.76 3.73
CA ARG A 12 -5.61 1.97 2.63
C ARG A 12 -4.16 1.94 3.09
N GLY A 13 -3.87 2.58 4.23
CA GLY A 13 -2.54 2.51 4.85
C GLY A 13 -2.10 1.08 5.16
N GLN A 14 -3.03 0.22 5.60
CA GLN A 14 -2.74 -1.18 5.90
C GLN A 14 -2.42 -2.00 4.63
N GLU A 15 -3.20 -1.81 3.56
CA GLU A 15 -2.99 -2.51 2.29
C GLU A 15 -1.61 -2.21 1.69
N ILE A 16 -1.20 -0.94 1.68
CA ILE A 16 0.11 -0.54 1.18
C ILE A 16 1.23 -1.01 2.10
N ALA A 17 1.04 -0.97 3.42
CA ALA A 17 2.00 -1.54 4.35
C ALA A 17 2.21 -3.05 4.12
N ALA A 18 1.13 -3.80 3.86
CA ALA A 18 1.21 -5.22 3.51
C ALA A 18 1.93 -5.45 2.17
N ALA A 19 1.67 -4.61 1.15
CA ALA A 19 2.36 -4.68 -0.13
C ALA A 19 3.86 -4.41 -0.02
N LEU A 20 4.27 -3.47 0.85
CA LEU A 20 5.68 -3.20 1.13
C LEU A 20 6.36 -4.41 1.80
N VAL A 21 5.72 -5.01 2.81
CA VAL A 21 6.26 -6.21 3.46
C VAL A 21 6.35 -7.39 2.48
N GLY A 22 5.31 -7.61 1.67
CA GLY A 22 5.31 -8.63 0.61
C GLY A 22 6.34 -8.38 -0.49
N GLY A 23 6.76 -7.12 -0.69
CA GLY A 23 7.82 -6.73 -1.62
C GLY A 23 9.24 -6.86 -1.07
N GLY A 24 9.41 -7.34 0.17
CA GLY A 24 10.71 -7.65 0.77
C GLY A 24 11.16 -6.68 1.87
N PHE A 25 10.34 -5.70 2.25
CA PHE A 25 10.67 -4.81 3.37
C PHE A 25 10.40 -5.48 4.71
N THR A 26 11.33 -5.36 5.66
CA THR A 26 11.27 -6.06 6.97
C THR A 26 10.04 -5.68 7.79
N LYS A 27 9.62 -4.41 7.74
CA LYS A 27 8.45 -3.91 8.48
C LYS A 27 7.97 -2.58 7.91
N ALA A 28 6.65 -2.47 7.73
CA ALA A 28 5.96 -1.21 7.44
C ALA A 28 4.89 -0.94 8.50
N ALA A 29 4.99 0.21 9.17
CA ALA A 29 3.93 0.72 10.03
C ALA A 29 2.99 1.61 9.21
N HIS A 30 1.73 1.75 9.62
CA HIS A 30 0.78 2.66 8.97
C HIS A 30 0.00 3.47 10.02
N PHE A 31 -0.45 4.66 9.64
CA PHE A 31 -1.32 5.51 10.45
C PHE A 31 -2.16 6.42 9.55
N LEU A 32 -3.30 6.89 10.08
CA LEU A 32 -4.14 7.88 9.40
C LEU A 32 -3.49 9.27 9.46
N ALA A 33 -3.46 9.96 8.33
CA ALA A 33 -2.86 11.27 8.19
C ALA A 33 -3.88 12.28 7.63
N ALA A 34 -3.48 13.55 7.56
CA ALA A 34 -4.32 14.58 6.95
C ALA A 34 -4.55 14.24 5.47
N ALA A 35 -5.77 14.45 4.98
CA ALA A 35 -6.10 14.17 3.60
C ALA A 35 -5.26 15.05 2.65
N VAL A 36 -4.63 14.43 1.67
CA VAL A 36 -3.83 15.14 0.65
C VAL A 36 -4.23 14.67 -0.75
N PRO A 37 -4.21 15.56 -1.75
CA PRO A 37 -4.62 15.19 -3.10
C PRO A 37 -3.58 14.35 -3.85
N LYS A 38 -2.31 14.37 -3.42
CA LYS A 38 -1.19 13.74 -4.13
C LYS A 38 -0.38 12.82 -3.23
N THR A 39 0.02 11.69 -3.79
CA THR A 39 0.91 10.73 -3.16
C THR A 39 2.36 11.20 -3.25
N VAL A 40 3.12 11.13 -2.17
CA VAL A 40 4.54 11.53 -2.14
C VAL A 40 5.30 10.56 -1.24
N VAL A 41 6.49 10.14 -1.68
CA VAL A 41 7.43 9.37 -0.87
C VAL A 41 8.43 10.34 -0.25
N TYR A 42 8.37 10.50 1.06
CA TYR A 42 9.32 11.30 1.80
C TYR A 42 10.44 10.46 2.38
N TYR A 43 11.66 11.02 2.43
CA TYR A 43 12.79 10.35 3.06
C TYR A 43 13.63 11.28 3.92
N GLY A 44 14.13 10.73 5.03
CA GLY A 44 15.08 11.38 5.90
C GLY A 44 16.52 11.28 5.42
N ALA A 45 17.42 12.01 6.08
CA ALA A 45 18.85 11.95 5.81
C ALA A 45 19.38 10.50 5.89
N GLY A 46 20.18 10.08 4.90
CA GLY A 46 20.74 8.73 4.81
C GLY A 46 19.84 7.67 4.15
N TYR A 47 18.65 8.05 3.66
CA TYR A 47 17.70 7.14 2.99
C TYR A 47 17.43 7.50 1.52
N ALA A 48 18.26 8.36 0.93
CA ALA A 48 18.11 8.83 -0.45
C ALA A 48 18.22 7.68 -1.47
N ASP A 49 18.98 6.63 -1.16
CA ASP A 49 19.12 5.45 -2.04
C ASP A 49 17.94 4.48 -1.90
N VAL A 50 17.29 4.45 -0.74
CA VAL A 50 16.18 3.51 -0.43
C VAL A 50 14.83 4.04 -0.89
N ALA A 51 14.63 5.37 -0.87
CA ALA A 51 13.36 5.98 -1.25
C ALA A 51 12.95 5.68 -2.72
N PRO A 52 13.87 5.71 -3.70
CA PRO A 52 13.59 5.28 -5.06
C PRO A 52 13.16 3.82 -5.15
N ASP A 53 13.75 2.90 -4.38
CA ASP A 53 13.33 1.49 -4.38
C ASP A 53 11.90 1.30 -3.88
N VAL A 54 11.52 2.04 -2.83
CA VAL A 54 10.14 2.06 -2.32
C VAL A 54 9.18 2.61 -3.37
N ALA A 55 9.56 3.72 -4.02
CA ALA A 55 8.76 4.32 -5.08
C ALA A 55 8.60 3.36 -6.27
N ASN A 56 9.69 2.73 -6.72
CA ASN A 56 9.69 1.73 -7.79
C ASN A 56 8.82 0.52 -7.47
N LEU A 57 8.90 -0.01 -6.24
CA LEU A 57 8.05 -1.12 -5.82
C LEU A 57 6.57 -0.75 -5.90
N LEU A 58 6.21 0.48 -5.53
CA LEU A 58 4.84 0.97 -5.57
C LEU A 58 4.46 1.59 -6.93
N GLY A 59 5.36 1.64 -7.91
CA GLY A 59 5.11 2.30 -9.20
C GLY A 59 4.93 3.82 -9.10
N ILE A 60 5.33 4.44 -8.00
CA ILE A 60 5.27 5.89 -7.80
C ILE A 60 6.41 6.53 -8.59
N PRO A 61 6.15 7.58 -9.39
CA PRO A 61 7.20 8.20 -10.18
C PRO A 61 8.24 8.89 -9.29
N ALA A 62 9.50 8.90 -9.73
CA ALA A 62 10.60 9.52 -8.99
C ALA A 62 10.41 11.03 -8.76
N SER A 63 9.59 11.70 -9.58
CA SER A 63 9.18 13.09 -9.38
C SER A 63 8.27 13.30 -8.17
N GLN A 64 7.82 12.23 -7.52
CA GLN A 64 7.04 12.23 -6.28
C GLN A 64 7.87 11.69 -5.10
N VAL A 65 9.20 11.76 -5.19
CA VAL A 65 10.13 11.35 -4.12
C VAL A 65 10.88 12.59 -3.63
N GLU A 66 10.62 12.99 -2.39
CA GLU A 66 11.08 14.27 -1.85
C GLU A 66 11.83 14.08 -0.51
N PRO A 67 12.94 14.80 -0.28
CA PRO A 67 13.60 14.81 1.01
C PRO A 67 12.73 15.51 2.06
N SER A 68 12.75 15.01 3.29
CA SER A 68 12.07 15.63 4.43
C SER A 68 12.89 15.51 5.71
N ASN A 69 13.28 16.65 6.27
CA ASN A 69 14.05 16.72 7.52
C ASN A 69 13.24 16.30 8.76
N GLY A 70 11.90 16.20 8.65
CA GLY A 70 11.03 15.82 9.76
C GLY A 70 10.85 14.32 9.95
N ILE A 71 11.48 13.50 9.09
CA ILE A 71 11.22 12.07 9.03
C ILE A 71 12.53 11.30 9.21
N VAL A 72 12.47 10.23 9.99
CA VAL A 72 13.56 9.26 10.14
C VAL A 72 13.21 8.02 9.34
N GLY A 73 13.98 7.71 8.30
CA GLY A 73 13.70 6.63 7.37
C GLY A 73 12.91 7.08 6.13
N VAL A 74 12.13 6.16 5.56
CA VAL A 74 11.25 6.41 4.42
C VAL A 74 9.80 6.39 4.87
N GLN A 75 9.02 7.37 4.43
CA GLN A 75 7.59 7.49 4.66
C GLN A 75 6.85 7.63 3.33
N VAL A 76 5.87 6.77 3.09
CA VAL A 76 4.97 6.88 1.93
C VAL A 76 3.71 7.60 2.38
N TYR A 77 3.49 8.81 1.87
CA TYR A 77 2.27 9.57 2.11
C TYR A 77 1.30 9.32 0.96
N ILE A 78 0.22 8.59 1.22
CA ILE A 78 -0.77 8.22 0.21
C ILE A 78 -1.80 9.33 0.09
N GLY A 79 -1.96 9.89 -1.10
CA GLY A 79 -2.99 10.87 -1.41
C GLY A 79 -4.22 10.22 -2.04
N SER A 80 -5.28 11.01 -2.22
CA SER A 80 -6.51 10.56 -2.89
C SER A 80 -6.30 10.13 -4.35
N ASP A 81 -5.16 10.45 -4.96
CA ASP A 81 -4.72 9.98 -6.28
C ASP A 81 -4.24 8.51 -6.30
N PHE A 82 -4.09 7.88 -5.14
CA PHE A 82 -3.71 6.47 -5.00
C PHE A 82 -4.70 5.69 -4.12
N ASP A 83 -5.97 5.80 -4.49
CA ASP A 83 -7.11 5.21 -3.78
C ASP A 83 -7.29 3.70 -3.98
N SER A 84 -6.62 3.10 -4.97
CA SER A 84 -6.83 1.71 -5.38
C SER A 84 -5.54 0.97 -5.78
N GLY A 85 -5.58 -0.36 -5.73
CA GLY A 85 -4.47 -1.23 -6.13
C GLY A 85 -3.24 -1.16 -5.22
N THR A 86 -2.15 -1.85 -5.58
CA THR A 86 -0.85 -1.78 -4.85
C THR A 86 0.26 -1.15 -5.70
N LYS A 87 -0.13 -0.56 -6.83
CA LYS A 87 0.75 0.18 -7.76
C LYS A 87 0.07 1.50 -8.10
N TYR A 88 0.82 2.58 -8.06
CA TYR A 88 0.36 3.92 -8.40
C TYR A 88 -0.01 4.00 -9.88
N GLY A 89 -1.11 4.69 -10.20
CA GLY A 89 -1.55 4.89 -11.59
C GLY A 89 -2.10 3.65 -12.30
N VAL A 90 -2.11 2.47 -11.68
CA VAL A 90 -2.90 1.34 -12.20
C VAL A 90 -4.30 1.45 -11.61
N ALA A 91 -5.24 1.91 -12.44
CA ALA A 91 -6.65 1.82 -12.08
C ALA A 91 -6.96 0.34 -11.78
N SER A 92 -7.66 0.07 -10.68
CA SER A 92 -8.20 -1.27 -10.42
C SER A 92 -9.21 -1.60 -11.51
N VAL A 93 -8.75 -2.14 -12.64
CA VAL A 93 -9.63 -2.88 -13.53
C VAL A 93 -10.12 -4.07 -12.72
N PRO A 94 -11.45 -4.29 -12.59
CA PRO A 94 -11.97 -5.48 -11.94
C PRO A 94 -11.71 -6.66 -12.89
N ALA A 95 -10.48 -7.15 -12.87
CA ALA A 95 -10.21 -8.50 -13.35
C ALA A 95 -10.57 -9.42 -12.18
N ASP A 96 -11.47 -10.35 -12.45
CA ASP A 96 -11.79 -11.54 -11.66
C ASP A 96 -10.50 -12.30 -11.26
N VAL A 97 -9.75 -11.73 -10.32
CA VAL A 97 -8.42 -12.18 -9.94
C VAL A 97 -8.43 -12.25 -8.43
N VAL A 98 -8.91 -13.40 -7.99
CA VAL A 98 -8.56 -14.04 -6.74
C VAL A 98 -7.03 -14.07 -6.65
N LYS A 99 -6.40 -13.03 -6.09
CA LYS A 99 -5.02 -13.09 -5.60
C LYS A 99 -5.07 -13.15 -4.09
N GLN A 100 -5.24 -14.39 -3.66
CA GLN A 100 -5.07 -14.87 -2.31
C GLN A 100 -3.76 -14.31 -1.72
N THR A 101 -3.89 -13.50 -0.69
CA THR A 101 -3.06 -13.68 0.51
C THR A 101 -3.94 -13.52 1.74
N ALA A 102 -5.05 -14.27 1.74
CA ALA A 102 -5.68 -14.71 2.97
C ALA A 102 -4.77 -15.81 3.56
N GLY A 103 -3.74 -15.38 4.29
CA GLY A 103 -3.10 -16.26 5.26
C GLY A 103 -4.08 -16.48 6.41
N ASP A 104 -4.62 -17.69 6.48
CA ASP A 104 -5.39 -18.26 7.60
C ASP A 104 -6.64 -17.51 8.06
N VAL A 105 -7.81 -17.93 7.55
CA VAL A 105 -8.89 -18.42 8.44
C VAL A 105 -9.60 -19.58 7.73
N LYS A 106 -9.32 -20.80 8.19
CA LYS A 106 -10.20 -21.95 7.99
C LYS A 106 -11.61 -21.58 8.45
N CYS A 107 -12.58 -21.72 7.56
CA CYS A 107 -13.90 -22.33 7.80
C CYS A 107 -14.76 -22.16 6.54
N GLN A 108 -14.58 -23.06 5.56
CA GLN A 108 -15.64 -23.29 4.59
C GLN A 108 -16.81 -23.96 5.30
N ALA A 109 -17.84 -23.17 5.61
CA ALA A 109 -19.14 -23.70 6.02
C ALA A 109 -19.96 -24.02 4.75
N VAL A 110 -20.02 -25.32 4.46
CA VAL A 110 -21.00 -26.11 3.71
C VAL A 110 -22.10 -25.41 2.88
N ASN A 111 -22.26 -25.88 1.63
CA ASN A 111 -23.59 -25.99 1.03
C ASN A 111 -23.68 -27.12 -0.01
N PRO A 112 -24.30 -28.27 0.32
CA PRO A 112 -24.84 -29.18 -0.68
C PRO A 112 -26.36 -29.29 -0.54
N ALA A 113 -27.11 -28.19 -0.72
CA ALA A 113 -28.50 -28.24 -1.19
C ALA A 113 -28.58 -28.58 -2.69
N LEU A 114 -27.74 -29.49 -3.17
CA LEU A 114 -27.69 -29.99 -4.55
C LEU A 114 -27.60 -31.52 -4.55
N VAL A 115 -28.61 -32.18 -3.97
CA VAL A 115 -29.10 -33.45 -4.52
C VAL A 115 -30.41 -33.10 -5.22
N ALA A 116 -30.32 -32.87 -6.52
CA ALA A 116 -31.48 -32.83 -7.39
C ALA A 116 -31.84 -34.27 -7.79
N ARG A 117 -33.06 -34.70 -7.45
CA ARG A 117 -34.02 -35.50 -8.23
C ARG A 117 -34.99 -36.22 -7.30
#